data_AF-A0AA91PZI7-F1
#
_entry.id   AF-A0AA91PZI7-F1
#
_cell.length_a   1.000
_cell.length_b   1.000
_cell.length_c   1.000
_cell.angle_alpha   90.00
_cell.angle_beta   90.00
_cell.angle_gamma   90.00
#
_symmetry.space_group_name_H-M   'P 1'
#
loop_
_entity.id
_entity.type
_entity.pdbx_description
1 polymer ?
#
loop_
_entity_poly.entity_id
_entity_poly.type
_entity_poly.pdbx_seq_one_letter_code
_entity_poly.pdbx_strand_id
1 'polypeptide(L)'
;LVMVTGGKNLGRVGVIVHREKHEGGFDLVHIKDALDNTFVTRQSNVFVVGTEAGKPWVSLPKGKGIKLSIAEERDRRRAQQGL
;
A
#
# COMPACT_ATOMS: atom_id res chain seq x y z
N LEU A 1 -4.29 1.05 9.74
CA LEU A 1 -4.30 0.63 8.32
C LEU A 1 -4.53 1.84 7.42
N VAL A 2 -3.75 2.00 6.36
CA VAL A 2 -3.82 3.15 5.45
C VAL A 2 -3.82 2.74 3.99
N MET A 3 -4.45 3.54 3.14
CA MET A 3 -4.46 3.44 1.69
C MET A 3 -3.76 4.66 1.08
N VAL A 4 -2.99 4.45 0.02
CA VAL A 4 -2.35 5.54 -0.72
C VAL A 4 -3.25 6.06 -1.83
N THR A 5 -3.50 7.37 -1.85
CA THR A 5 -4.43 8.04 -2.77
C THR A 5 -3.74 8.80 -3.91
N GLY A 6 -2.40 8.78 -3.99
CA GLY A 6 -1.66 9.48 -5.05
C GLY A 6 -0.21 9.04 -5.23
N GLY A 7 0.39 9.46 -6.34
CA GLY A 7 1.78 9.15 -6.70
C GLY A 7 2.03 7.70 -7.16
N LYS A 8 3.29 7.28 -7.23
CA LYS A 8 3.72 5.96 -7.73
C LYS A 8 3.15 4.77 -6.94
N ASN A 9 2.79 4.99 -5.68
CA ASN A 9 2.27 3.97 -4.77
C ASN A 9 0.73 4.00 -4.65
N LEU A 10 0.02 4.73 -5.51
CA LEU A 10 -1.44 4.80 -5.57
C LEU A 10 -2.08 3.40 -5.49
N GLY A 11 -3.14 3.28 -4.68
CA GLY A 11 -3.92 2.04 -4.52
C GLY A 11 -3.29 1.01 -3.58
N ARG A 12 -2.05 1.24 -3.10
CA ARG A 12 -1.42 0.34 -2.12
C ARG A 12 -2.01 0.54 -0.73
N VAL A 13 -2.11 -0.56 0.02
CA VAL A 13 -2.63 -0.57 1.39
C VAL A 13 -1.59 -1.18 2.33
N GLY A 14 -1.43 -0.60 3.52
CA GLY A 14 -0.49 -1.10 4.51
C GLY A 14 -0.64 -0.47 5.89
N VAL A 15 0.29 -0.76 6.78
CA VAL A 15 0.41 -0.16 8.10
C VAL A 15 1.48 0.91 8.10
N ILE A 16 1.24 2.03 8.79
CA ILE A 16 2.28 3.04 9.01
C ILE A 16 3.31 2.44 9.98
N VAL A 17 4.58 2.49 9.60
CA VAL A 17 5.70 2.09 10.45
C VAL A 17 6.31 3.32 11.12
N HIS A 18 6.56 4.36 10.32
CA HIS A 18 7.23 5.57 10.78
C HIS A 18 6.71 6.79 10.01
N ARG A 19 6.58 7.92 10.69
CA ARG A 19 6.30 9.22 10.10
C ARG A 19 7.52 10.10 10.29
N GLU A 20 8.15 10.48 9.19
CA GLU A 20 9.31 11.37 9.18
C GLU A 20 8.83 12.81 8.97
N LYS A 21 8.89 13.60 10.04
CA LYS A 21 8.46 14.99 10.04
C LYS A 21 9.60 15.87 9.51
N HIS A 22 9.29 16.72 8.54
CA HIS A 22 10.25 17.65 7.95
C HIS A 22 9.77 19.09 8.12
N GLU A 23 10.50 19.91 8.86
CA GLU A 23 10.15 21.32 9.05
C GLU A 23 10.37 22.11 7.75
N GLY A 24 9.35 22.83 7.30
CA GLY A 24 9.37 23.58 6.04
C GLY A 24 9.21 22.74 4.77
N GLY A 25 8.99 21.42 4.90
CA GLY A 25 8.87 20.49 3.77
C GLY A 25 7.63 19.61 3.81
N PHE A 26 7.65 18.54 3.02
CA PHE A 26 6.61 17.52 3.04
C PHE A 26 7.00 16.41 4.01
N ASP A 27 6.08 16.08 4.91
CA ASP A 27 6.24 14.90 5.77
C ASP A 27 6.17 13.62 4.94
N LEU A 28 7.06 12.68 5.26
CA LEU A 28 7.11 11.37 4.64
C LEU A 28 6.54 10.31 5.58
N VAL A 29 5.87 9.32 4.99
CA VAL A 29 5.28 8.20 5.74
C VAL A 29 5.81 6.91 5.17
N HIS A 30 6.47 6.13 6.02
CA HIS A 30 6.91 4.78 5.74
C HIS A 30 5.76 3.82 6.02
N ILE A 31 5.38 3.07 5.00
CA ILE A 31 4.27 2.13 5.04
C ILE A 31 4.79 0.74 4.72
N LYS A 32 4.30 -0.26 5.45
CA LYS A 32 4.58 -1.67 5.23
C LYS A 32 3.30 -2.39 4.83
N ASP A 33 3.28 -3.08 3.69
CA ASP A 33 2.13 -3.86 3.26
C ASP A 33 2.08 -5.26 3.90
N ALA A 34 1.05 -6.04 3.56
CA ALA A 34 0.83 -7.37 4.12
C ALA A 34 1.82 -8.44 3.64
N LEU A 35 2.64 -8.14 2.62
CA LEU A 35 3.74 -8.99 2.15
C LEU A 35 5.10 -8.49 2.65
N ASP A 36 5.09 -7.70 3.72
CA ASP A 36 6.25 -7.08 4.33
C ASP A 36 7.04 -6.11 3.42
N ASN A 37 6.53 -5.75 2.24
CA ASN A 37 7.18 -4.75 1.40
C ASN A 37 7.00 -3.37 2.00
N THR A 38 8.11 -2.62 2.08
CA THR A 38 8.11 -1.24 2.56
C THR A 38 8.15 -0.25 1.41
N PHE A 39 7.46 0.87 1.58
CA PHE A 39 7.47 1.98 0.63
C PHE A 39 7.18 3.29 1.33
N VAL A 40 7.56 4.38 0.67
CA VAL A 40 7.41 5.73 1.19
C VAL A 40 6.45 6.52 0.31
N THR A 41 5.65 7.38 0.93
CA THR A 41 4.82 8.37 0.24
C THR A 41 4.75 9.65 1.07
N ARG A 42 4.29 10.74 0.46
CA ARG A 42 4.00 11.98 1.19
C ARG A 42 2.79 11.78 2.09
N GLN A 43 2.78 12.41 3.27
CA GLN A 43 1.65 12.35 4.19
C GLN A 43 0.32 12.77 3.54
N SER A 44 0.35 13.74 2.62
CA SER A 44 -0.82 14.19 1.87
C SER A 44 -1.50 13.08 1.04
N ASN A 45 -0.76 12.02 0.70
CA ASN A 45 -1.24 10.91 -0.10
C ASN A 45 -1.69 9.71 0.76
N VAL A 46 -1.75 9.87 2.09
CA VAL A 46 -2.11 8.80 3.03
C VAL A 46 -3.54 9.00 3.51
N PHE A 47 -4.39 8.01 3.30
CA PHE A 47 -5.75 7.99 3.79
C PHE A 47 -5.95 6.84 4.78
N VAL A 48 -6.45 7.15 5.99
CA VAL A 48 -6.66 6.14 7.04
C VAL A 48 -7.94 5.35 6.76
N VAL A 49 -7.82 4.02 6.71
CA VAL A 49 -8.94 3.10 6.37
C VAL A 49 -9.21 2.06 7.45
N GLY A 50 -8.57 2.18 8.62
CA GLY A 50 -8.76 1.27 9.74
C GLY A 50 -7.76 1.52 10.86
N THR A 51 -8.08 1.06 12.06
CA THR A 51 -7.19 1.14 13.23
C THR A 51 -6.19 0.00 13.24
N GLU A 52 -6.70 -1.23 13.27
CA GLU A 52 -5.90 -2.46 13.38
C GLU A 52 -5.37 -2.94 12.02
N ALA A 53 -4.27 -3.69 12.06
CA ALA A 53 -3.79 -4.41 10.88
C ALA A 53 -4.81 -5.48 10.46
N GLY A 54 -5.09 -5.60 9.17
CA GLY A 54 -6.01 -6.62 8.64
C GLY A 54 -7.50 -6.38 8.85
N LYS A 55 -7.91 -5.35 9.61
CA LYS A 55 -9.32 -4.97 9.82
C LYS A 55 -9.63 -3.58 9.23
N PRO A 56 -9.86 -3.48 7.91
CA PRO A 56 -10.30 -2.23 7.31
C PRO A 56 -11.76 -1.91 7.70
N TRP A 57 -12.08 -0.62 7.84
CA TRP A 57 -13.45 -0.12 8.05
C TRP A 57 -14.33 -0.27 6.81
N VAL A 58 -13.71 -0.48 5.64
CA VAL A 58 -14.38 -0.61 4.35
C VAL A 58 -13.90 -1.86 3.61
N SER A 59 -14.75 -2.42 2.75
CA SER A 59 -14.35 -3.53 1.89
C SER A 59 -13.26 -3.08 0.91
N LEU A 60 -12.16 -3.84 0.85
CA LEU A 60 -11.06 -3.58 -0.09
C LEU A 60 -11.27 -4.32 -1.42
N PRO A 61 -10.84 -3.75 -2.56
CA PRO A 61 -10.88 -4.42 -3.86
C PRO A 61 -10.08 -5.74 -3.89
N LYS A 62 -10.30 -6.53 -4.95
CA LYS A 62 -9.54 -7.78 -5.21
C LYS A 62 -8.04 -7.47 -5.19
N GLY A 63 -7.30 -8.21 -4.35
CA GLY A 63 -5.87 -7.99 -4.14
C GLY A 63 -5.51 -7.17 -2.91
N LYS A 64 -6.50 -6.63 -2.16
CA LYS A 64 -6.31 -5.97 -0.85
C LYS A 64 -5.27 -4.83 -0.86
N GLY A 65 -5.05 -4.18 -2.02
CA GLY A 65 -4.04 -3.13 -2.16
C GLY A 65 -2.59 -3.62 -2.14
N ILE A 66 -2.34 -4.88 -2.47
CA ILE A 66 -0.99 -5.45 -2.60
C ILE A 66 -0.53 -5.26 -4.04
N LYS A 67 0.62 -4.59 -4.22
CA LYS A 67 1.23 -4.42 -5.53
C LYS A 67 2.21 -5.55 -5.79
N LEU A 68 1.91 -6.38 -6.79
CA LEU A 68 2.81 -7.42 -7.27
C LEU A 68 3.92 -6.83 -8.14
N SER A 69 5.07 -7.51 -8.16
CA SER A 69 6.10 -7.27 -9.16
C SER A 69 5.63 -7.67 -10.55
N ILE A 70 6.32 -7.20 -11.58
CA ILE A 70 5.99 -7.51 -12.98
C ILE A 70 6.10 -9.02 -13.23
N ALA A 71 7.09 -9.69 -12.61
CA ALA A 71 7.26 -11.14 -12.72
C ALA A 71 6.11 -11.89 -12.04
N GLU A 72 5.74 -11.53 -10.81
CA GLU A 72 4.63 -12.16 -10.09
C GLU A 72 3.29 -11.94 -10.80
N GLU A 73 3.04 -10.75 -11.34
CA GLU A 73 1.83 -10.47 -12.11
C GLU A 73 1.76 -11.31 -13.39
N ARG A 74 2.90 -11.47 -14.09
CA ARG A 74 3.00 -12.34 -15.27
C ARG A 74 2.73 -13.80 -14.90
N ASP A 75 3.36 -14.30 -13.85
CA ASP A 75 3.26 -15.71 -13.47
C ASP A 75 1.84 -16.02 -12.95
N ARG A 76 1.23 -15.09 -12.21
CA ARG A 76 -0.18 -15.16 -11.80
C ARG A 76 -1.13 -15.19 -13.00
N ARG A 77 -0.86 -14.38 -14.02
CA ARG A 77 -1.66 -14.36 -15.25
C ARG A 77 -1.55 -15.67 -16.03
N ARG A 78 -0.33 -16.22 -16.16
CA ARG A 78 -0.09 -17.51 -16.81
C ARG A 78 -0.80 -18.66 -16.08
N ALA A 79 -0.68 -18.71 -14.76
CA ALA A 79 -1.35 -19.73 -13.95
C ALA A 79 -2.88 -19.68 -14.08
N GLN A 80 -3.47 -18.48 -14.22
CA GLN A 80 -4.92 -18.34 -14.48
C GLN A 80 -5.34 -18.73 -15.90
N GLN A 81 -4.42 -18.67 -16.87
CA GLN A 81 -4.70 -18.98 -18.27
C GLN A 81 -4.61 -20.48 -18.59
N GLY A 82 -4.20 -21.32 -17.63
CA GLY A 82 -4.26 -22.79 -17.77
C GLY A 82 -3.33 -23.39 -18.83
N LEU A 83 -2.18 -22.74 -19.09
CA LEU A 83 -1.06 -23.33 -19.80
C LEU A 83 -0.10 -24.02 -18.83
#